data_AF-G9YHQ6-F1
#
_entry.id   AF-G9YHQ6-F1
#
_cell.length_a   1.000
_cell.length_b   1.000
_cell.length_c   1.000
_cell.angle_alpha   90.00
_cell.angle_beta   90.00
_cell.angle_gamma   90.00
#
_symmetry.space_group_name_H-M   'P 1'
#
loop_
_entity.id
_entity.type
_entity.pdbx_description
1 polymer ?
#
loop_
_entity_poly.entity_id
_entity_poly.type
_entity_poly.pdbx_seq_one_letter_code
_entity_poly.pdbx_strand_id
1 'polypeptide(L)'
;MTEQGAYLMTRERWIAFLHRSEWRGPVMIGQMVKGRITFLRDDGRINISLRKVKEAALTDDGVKIMELLTARNGKMPYCDKTDPAVIKSKFGLSKAAFKRALGHLMKEGKIRQEGGWTYMKEDRT
;
A
#
# COMPACT_ATOMS: atom_id res chain seq x y z
N MET A 1 -9.96 -20.42 12.91
CA MET A 1 -10.38 -19.23 12.14
C MET A 1 -11.85 -19.00 12.40
N THR A 2 -12.31 -17.75 12.43
CA THR A 2 -13.73 -17.40 12.58
C THR A 2 -14.17 -16.55 11.38
N GLU A 3 -15.47 -16.32 11.22
CA GLU A 3 -15.98 -15.42 10.17
C GLU A 3 -15.44 -13.98 10.31
N GLN A 4 -15.17 -13.56 11.54
CA GLN A 4 -14.70 -12.20 11.84
C GLN A 4 -13.18 -12.03 11.75
N GLY A 5 -12.40 -13.13 11.79
CA GLY A 5 -10.95 -13.02 11.89
C GLY A 5 -10.20 -14.30 12.20
N ALA A 6 -8.97 -14.13 12.69
CA ALA A 6 -8.13 -15.20 13.17
C ALA A 6 -7.48 -14.82 14.50
N TYR A 7 -7.45 -15.77 15.43
CA TYR A 7 -6.61 -15.66 16.61
C TYR A 7 -5.19 -16.10 16.27
N LEU A 8 -4.20 -15.35 16.74
CA LEU A 8 -2.80 -15.68 16.66
C LEU A 8 -2.20 -15.65 18.06
N MET A 9 -1.10 -16.39 18.22
CA MET A 9 -0.26 -16.33 19.42
C MET A 9 1.07 -15.72 19.02
N THR A 10 1.53 -14.68 19.72
CA THR A 10 2.87 -14.14 19.50
C THR A 10 3.93 -15.04 20.14
N ARG A 11 5.21 -14.84 19.80
CA ARG A 11 6.32 -15.60 20.40
C ARG A 11 6.43 -15.33 21.90
N GLU A 12 6.06 -14.12 22.30
CA GLU A 12 6.01 -13.60 23.66
C GLU A 12 4.73 -14.02 24.40
N ARG A 13 3.94 -14.94 23.82
CA ARG A 13 2.72 -15.55 24.39
C ARG A 13 1.53 -14.59 24.57
N TRP A 14 1.42 -13.56 23.73
CA TRP A 14 0.23 -12.71 23.68
C TRP A 14 -0.83 -13.30 22.75
N ILE A 15 -2.09 -13.24 23.18
CA ILE A 15 -3.23 -13.59 22.33
C ILE A 15 -3.56 -12.37 21.46
N ALA A 16 -3.36 -12.53 20.16
CA ALA A 16 -3.66 -11.53 19.15
C ALA A 16 -4.93 -11.88 18.37
N PHE A 17 -5.69 -10.87 17.99
CA PHE A 17 -6.80 -10.98 17.07
C PHE A 17 -6.50 -10.20 15.80
N LEU A 18 -6.47 -10.91 14.68
CA LEU A 18 -6.37 -10.35 13.34
C LEU A 18 -7.78 -10.32 12.75
N HIS A 19 -8.33 -9.12 12.55
CA HIS A 19 -9.67 -8.93 11.98
C HIS A 19 -9.65 -9.15 10.46
N ARG A 20 -10.73 -9.69 9.86
CA ARG A 20 -10.78 -10.03 8.41
C ARG A 20 -10.41 -8.88 7.48
N SER A 21 -10.74 -7.65 7.89
CA SER A 21 -10.39 -6.42 7.16
C SER A 21 -8.90 -6.12 7.17
N GLU A 22 -8.08 -6.74 8.02
CA GLU A 22 -6.70 -6.34 8.27
C GLU A 22 -5.66 -7.21 7.54
N TRP A 23 -6.08 -8.08 6.62
CA TRP A 23 -5.18 -8.79 5.72
C TRP A 23 -5.73 -8.93 4.30
N ARG A 24 -4.86 -9.33 3.37
CA ARG A 24 -5.22 -9.68 1.98
C ARG A 24 -4.58 -11.03 1.65
N GLY A 25 -5.25 -11.82 0.83
CA GLY A 25 -4.81 -13.18 0.48
C GLY A 25 -5.16 -14.23 1.54
N PRO A 26 -4.80 -15.50 1.30
CA PRO A 26 -5.00 -16.58 2.24
C PRO A 26 -4.02 -16.46 3.42
N VAL A 27 -4.51 -16.77 4.62
CA VAL A 27 -3.69 -16.97 5.83
C VAL A 27 -3.90 -18.42 6.23
N MET A 28 -2.82 -19.19 6.38
CA MET A 28 -2.89 -20.61 6.70
C MET A 28 -2.67 -20.85 8.20
N ILE A 29 -3.28 -21.91 8.73
CA ILE A 29 -3.02 -22.36 10.10
C ILE A 29 -1.54 -22.78 10.19
N GLY A 30 -0.85 -22.36 11.25
CA GLY A 30 0.58 -22.63 11.45
C GLY A 30 1.53 -21.69 10.68
N GLN A 31 1.01 -20.79 9.84
CA GLN A 31 1.83 -19.80 9.15
C GLN A 31 2.35 -18.73 10.14
N MET A 32 3.66 -18.50 10.12
CA MET A 32 4.26 -17.35 10.78
C MET A 32 4.04 -16.09 9.94
N VAL A 33 3.36 -15.09 10.51
CA VAL A 33 3.09 -13.81 9.86
C VAL A 33 3.74 -12.66 10.63
N LYS A 34 4.19 -11.63 9.91
CA LYS A 34 4.68 -10.38 10.50
C LYS A 34 3.59 -9.33 10.35
N GLY A 35 3.13 -8.79 11.48
CA GLY A 35 2.10 -7.76 11.55
C GLY A 35 2.43 -6.73 12.61
N ARG A 36 1.70 -5.61 12.61
CA ARG A 36 1.83 -4.54 13.59
C ARG A 36 0.69 -4.58 14.59
N ILE A 37 0.97 -4.29 15.85
CA ILE A 37 -0.06 -4.11 16.88
C ILE A 37 -0.80 -2.81 16.59
N THR A 38 -2.12 -2.86 16.52
CA THR A 38 -2.97 -1.69 16.28
C THR A 38 -3.66 -1.20 17.53
N PHE A 39 -3.91 -2.09 18.48
CA PHE A 39 -4.62 -1.78 19.71
C PHE A 39 -4.27 -2.79 20.81
N LEU A 40 -4.05 -2.29 22.02
CA LEU A 40 -3.97 -3.09 23.23
C LEU A 40 -5.32 -2.98 23.94
N ARG A 41 -5.97 -4.11 24.21
CA ARG A 41 -7.25 -4.17 24.91
C ARG A 41 -7.01 -4.25 26.41
N ASP A 42 -8.03 -3.85 27.17
CA ASP A 42 -7.97 -3.81 28.64
C ASP A 42 -7.81 -5.21 29.27
N ASP A 43 -8.20 -6.27 28.55
CA ASP A 43 -8.05 -7.68 28.94
C ASP A 43 -6.65 -8.26 28.63
N GLY A 44 -5.72 -7.43 28.15
CA GLY A 44 -4.37 -7.83 27.75
C GLY A 44 -4.30 -8.51 26.37
N ARG A 45 -5.40 -8.63 25.62
CA ARG A 45 -5.37 -9.09 24.23
C ARG A 45 -4.97 -7.96 23.30
N ILE A 46 -4.40 -8.31 22.16
CA ILE A 46 -3.95 -7.32 21.17
C ILE A 46 -4.70 -7.49 19.85
N ASN A 47 -4.99 -6.38 19.18
CA ASN A 47 -5.38 -6.42 17.77
C ASN A 47 -4.14 -6.23 16.91
N ILE A 48 -4.05 -7.02 15.84
CA ILE A 48 -2.93 -6.97 14.90
C ILE A 48 -3.44 -6.68 13.49
N SER A 49 -2.63 -5.99 12.70
CA SER A 49 -2.87 -5.74 11.30
C SER A 49 -1.69 -6.20 10.45
N LEU A 50 -1.98 -6.95 9.38
CA LEU A 50 -1.01 -7.28 8.33
C LEU A 50 -0.98 -6.22 7.23
N ARG A 51 -1.85 -5.20 7.31
CA ARG A 51 -1.85 -4.07 6.38
C ARG A 51 -0.82 -3.05 6.79
N LYS A 52 -0.11 -2.54 5.79
CA LYS A 52 0.78 -1.38 5.93
C LYS A 52 -0.01 -0.14 6.38
N VAL A 53 0.62 0.72 7.16
CA VAL A 53 0.06 2.03 7.56
C VAL A 53 -0.19 2.86 6.30
N LYS A 54 -1.23 3.72 6.30
CA LYS A 54 -1.62 4.50 5.11
C LYS A 54 -0.48 5.38 4.58
N GLU A 55 0.33 5.96 5.45
CA GLU A 55 1.51 6.78 5.07
C GLU A 55 2.60 5.92 4.44
N ALA A 56 3.01 4.83 5.10
CA ALA A 56 3.98 3.90 4.52
C ALA A 56 3.49 3.29 3.18
N ALA A 57 2.20 2.99 3.07
CA ALA A 57 1.60 2.52 1.82
C ALA A 57 1.60 3.62 0.73
N LEU A 58 1.44 4.89 1.10
CA LEU A 58 1.53 6.01 0.17
C LEU A 58 2.97 6.18 -0.35
N THR A 59 3.95 6.05 0.54
CA THR A 59 5.37 6.04 0.17
C THR A 59 5.68 4.87 -0.76
N ASP A 60 5.25 3.65 -0.43
CA ASP A 60 5.47 2.46 -1.26
C ASP A 60 4.79 2.57 -2.64
N ASP A 61 3.53 3.03 -2.68
CA ASP A 61 2.79 3.21 -3.93
C ASP A 61 3.46 4.28 -4.81
N GLY A 62 3.98 5.35 -4.19
CA GLY A 62 4.77 6.38 -4.86
C GLY A 62 6.10 5.85 -5.41
N VAL A 63 6.82 5.03 -4.63
CA VAL A 63 8.07 4.39 -5.07
C VAL A 63 7.85 3.54 -6.32
N LYS A 64 6.80 2.70 -6.35
CA LYS A 64 6.47 1.89 -7.55
C LYS A 64 6.20 2.73 -8.79
N ILE A 65 5.54 3.88 -8.62
CA ILE A 65 5.27 4.80 -9.73
C ILE A 65 6.58 5.40 -10.24
N MET A 66 7.47 5.82 -9.32
CA MET A 66 8.78 6.37 -9.66
C MET A 66 9.68 5.34 -10.35
N GLU A 67 9.74 4.09 -9.86
CA GLU A 67 10.49 3.00 -10.49
C GLU A 67 10.07 2.79 -11.95
N LEU A 68 8.75 2.76 -12.22
CA LEU A 68 8.21 2.63 -13.57
C LEU A 68 8.48 3.85 -14.44
N LEU A 69 8.45 5.06 -13.87
CA LEU A 69 8.82 6.30 -14.57
C LEU A 69 10.29 6.28 -14.96
N THR A 70 11.19 5.97 -14.03
CA THR A 70 12.64 5.87 -14.26
C THR A 70 12.96 4.80 -15.31
N ALA A 71 12.33 3.63 -15.23
CA ALA A 71 12.49 2.56 -16.23
C ALA A 71 11.99 2.95 -17.64
N ARG A 72 11.20 4.02 -17.78
CA ARG A 72 10.66 4.53 -19.06
C ARG A 72 11.24 5.90 -19.42
N ASN A 73 12.48 6.18 -19.03
CA ASN A 73 13.17 7.44 -19.30
C ASN A 73 12.40 8.67 -18.78
N GLY A 74 11.81 8.56 -17.58
CA GLY A 74 11.18 9.67 -16.88
C GLY A 74 9.81 10.09 -17.43
N LYS A 75 9.18 9.33 -18.32
CA LYS A 75 7.82 9.65 -18.82
C LYS A 75 6.96 8.42 -19.06
N MET A 76 5.66 8.56 -18.81
CA MET A 76 4.70 7.48 -19.06
C MET A 76 3.32 7.99 -19.50
N PRO A 77 2.59 7.26 -20.36
CA PRO A 77 1.25 7.62 -20.84
C PRO A 77 0.15 7.21 -19.82
N TYR A 78 0.43 7.37 -18.53
CA TYR A 78 -0.50 7.05 -17.45
C TYR A 78 -0.73 8.29 -16.60
N CYS A 79 -1.99 8.66 -16.42
CA CYS A 79 -2.42 9.82 -15.66
C CYS A 79 -3.64 9.49 -14.79
N ASP A 80 -4.15 10.47 -14.06
CA ASP A 80 -5.32 10.29 -13.19
C ASP A 80 -6.59 9.80 -13.92
N LYS A 81 -6.67 10.04 -15.24
CA LYS A 81 -7.72 9.57 -16.14
C LYS A 81 -7.55 8.14 -16.63
N THR A 82 -6.40 7.51 -16.43
CA THR A 82 -6.15 6.13 -16.88
C THR A 82 -7.21 5.16 -16.33
N ASP A 83 -7.53 4.17 -17.16
CA ASP A 83 -8.52 3.14 -16.83
C ASP A 83 -8.09 2.31 -15.61
N PRO A 84 -9.00 2.02 -14.66
CA PRO A 84 -8.70 1.20 -13.49
C PRO A 84 -8.04 -0.15 -13.81
N ALA A 85 -8.45 -0.82 -14.90
CA ALA A 85 -7.91 -2.12 -15.29
C ALA A 85 -6.44 -2.00 -15.71
N VAL A 86 -6.09 -0.96 -16.46
CA VAL A 86 -4.71 -0.65 -16.86
C VAL A 86 -3.85 -0.32 -15.64
N ILE A 87 -4.36 0.51 -14.72
CA ILE A 87 -3.66 0.86 -13.47
C ILE A 87 -3.36 -0.40 -12.65
N LYS A 88 -4.35 -1.28 -12.49
CA LYS A 88 -4.21 -2.53 -11.74
C LYS A 88 -3.20 -3.48 -12.40
N SER A 89 -3.23 -3.58 -13.73
CA SER A 89 -2.30 -4.43 -14.48
C SER A 89 -0.84 -3.94 -14.42
N LYS A 90 -0.62 -2.63 -14.54
CA LYS A 90 0.73 -2.05 -14.62
C LYS A 90 1.37 -1.78 -13.26
N PHE A 91 0.58 -1.29 -12.29
CA PHE A 91 1.10 -0.85 -10.98
C PHE A 91 0.69 -1.77 -9.84
N GLY A 92 -0.26 -2.69 -10.05
CA GLY A 92 -0.85 -3.49 -8.97
C GLY A 92 -1.70 -2.66 -7.99
N LEU A 93 -2.07 -1.44 -8.38
CA LEU A 93 -2.78 -0.48 -7.54
C LEU A 93 -4.25 -0.36 -7.93
N SER A 94 -5.09 0.11 -7.00
CA SER A 94 -6.43 0.59 -7.34
C SER A 94 -6.35 2.01 -7.90
N LYS A 95 -7.35 2.44 -8.68
CA LYS A 95 -7.43 3.82 -9.20
C LYS A 95 -7.36 4.88 -8.09
N ALA A 96 -8.00 4.62 -6.94
CA ALA A 96 -7.93 5.51 -5.79
C ALA A 96 -6.53 5.57 -5.16
N ALA A 97 -5.83 4.44 -5.04
CA ALA A 97 -4.45 4.41 -4.54
C ALA A 97 -3.49 5.13 -5.49
N PHE A 98 -3.63 4.89 -6.79
CA PHE A 98 -2.86 5.55 -7.83
C PHE A 98 -3.03 7.07 -7.83
N LYS A 99 -4.28 7.57 -7.76
CA LYS A 99 -4.54 9.02 -7.66
C LYS A 99 -3.94 9.64 -6.39
N ARG A 100 -4.01 8.95 -5.25
CA ARG A 100 -3.39 9.42 -4.01
C ARG A 100 -1.87 9.50 -4.14
N ALA A 101 -1.23 8.46 -4.67
CA ALA A 101 0.22 8.42 -4.87
C ALA A 101 0.70 9.49 -5.86
N LEU A 102 0.01 9.67 -6.99
CA LEU A 102 0.29 10.76 -7.93
C LEU A 102 0.14 12.14 -7.26
N GLY A 103 -0.95 12.35 -6.51
CA GLY A 103 -1.18 13.59 -5.78
C GLY A 103 -0.07 13.89 -4.77
N HIS A 104 0.43 12.87 -4.08
CA HIS A 104 1.57 12.99 -3.17
C HIS A 104 2.86 13.37 -3.90
N LEU A 105 3.22 12.64 -4.97
CA LEU A 105 4.42 12.90 -5.76
C LEU A 105 4.40 14.28 -6.44
N MET A 106 3.22 14.77 -6.86
CA MET A 106 3.07 16.13 -7.38
C MET A 106 3.29 17.18 -6.30
N LYS A 107 2.78 16.95 -5.07
CA LYS A 107 3.01 17.84 -3.92
C LYS A 107 4.47 17.87 -3.49
N GLU A 108 5.17 16.74 -3.56
CA GLU A 108 6.61 16.64 -3.33
C GLU A 108 7.45 17.23 -4.48
N GLY A 109 6.82 17.66 -5.58
CA GLY A 109 7.53 18.25 -6.72
C GLY A 109 8.27 17.25 -7.61
N LYS A 110 8.13 15.95 -7.38
CA LYS A 110 8.87 14.89 -8.11
C LYS A 110 8.32 14.58 -9.51
N ILE A 111 7.05 14.88 -9.76
CA ILE A 111 6.40 14.61 -11.05
C ILE A 111 5.51 15.77 -11.51
N ARG A 112 5.18 15.82 -12.80
CA ARG A 112 4.14 16.69 -13.38
C ARG A 112 3.25 15.90 -14.33
N GLN A 113 1.99 16.32 -14.46
CA GLN A 113 1.08 15.77 -15.46
C GLN A 113 0.77 16.83 -16.53
N GLU A 114 0.85 16.45 -17.80
CA GLU A 114 0.50 17.31 -18.93
C GLU A 114 -0.02 16.47 -20.10
N GLY A 115 -1.10 16.90 -20.75
CA GLY A 115 -1.59 16.25 -21.96
C GLY A 115 -1.96 14.76 -21.82
N GLY A 116 -2.29 14.30 -20.60
CA GLY A 116 -2.55 12.88 -20.31
C GLY A 116 -1.30 12.03 -20.04
N TRP A 117 -0.12 12.66 -20.01
CA TRP A 117 1.15 12.04 -19.66
C TRP A 117 1.60 12.44 -18.26
N THR A 118 2.38 11.58 -17.62
CA THR A 118 3.11 11.88 -16.40
C THR A 118 4.61 11.93 -16.71
N TYR A 119 5.25 13.02 -16.31
CA TYR A 119 6.69 13.24 -16.45
C TYR A 119 7.32 13.34 -15.07
N MET A 120 8.50 12.74 -14.93
CA MET A 120 9.39 12.98 -13.80
C MET A 120 9.95 14.40 -13.94
N LYS A 121 9.92 15.16 -12.85
CA LYS A 121 10.68 16.40 -12.76
C LYS A 121 12.09 16.00 -12.33
N GLU A 122 13.08 16.33 -13.13
CA GLU A 122 14.46 16.28 -12.66
C GLU A 122 14.65 17.40 -11.64
N ASP A 123 15.25 17.05 -10.50
CA ASP A 123 15.74 18.07 -9.57
C ASP A 123 16.77 18.89 -10.34
N ARG A 124 16.44 20.16 -10.63
CA ARG A 124 17.45 21.15 -11.02
C ARG A 124 18.37 21.30 -9.81
N THR A 125 19.51 20.62 -9.86
CA THR A 125 20.69 21.00 -9.08
C THR A 125 21.15 22.38 -9.57
#